data_AF-A0A245ZN52-F1
#
_entry.id   AF-A0A245ZN52-F1
#
_cell.length_a   1.000
_cell.length_b   1.000
_cell.length_c   1.000
_cell.angle_alpha   90.00
_cell.angle_beta   90.00
_cell.angle_gamma   90.00
#
_symmetry.space_group_name_H-M   'P 1'
#
loop_
_entity.id
_entity.type
_entity.pdbx_description
1 polymer ?
#
loop_
_entity_poly.entity_id
_entity_poly.type
_entity_poly.pdbx_seq_one_letter_code
_entity_poly.pdbx_strand_id
1 'polypeptide(L)'
;MAVFRRWPGSCCVNDMFTKIARLFTIKTKFEAFMVIYGLGLGATERGVHYLRDYPGFGGWLLFAACPVAVFMAGGRILESVERNAE
;
A
#
# COMPACT_ATOMS: atom_id res chain seq x y z
N MET A 1 16.96 -5.12 1.68
CA MET A 1 17.91 -4.10 1.19
C MET A 1 17.20 -3.28 0.11
N ALA A 2 16.40 -2.30 0.53
CA ALA A 2 15.93 -1.18 -0.28
C ALA A 2 15.99 0.00 0.68
N VAL A 3 17.16 0.65 0.66
CA VAL A 3 17.55 1.70 1.58
C VAL A 3 16.78 2.96 1.16
N PHE A 4 15.67 3.24 1.84
CA PHE A 4 14.94 4.51 1.80
C PHE A 4 15.77 5.60 2.50
N ARG A 5 16.99 5.84 2.02
CA ARG A 5 17.84 6.91 2.55
C ARG A 5 17.34 8.23 1.99
N ARG A 6 16.82 9.03 2.93
CA ARG A 6 16.82 10.50 2.93
C ARG A 6 15.81 11.15 1.99
N TRP A 7 14.58 11.29 2.47
CA TRP A 7 13.65 12.30 1.97
C TRP A 7 13.91 13.62 2.71
N PRO A 8 14.39 14.69 2.04
CA PRO A 8 14.57 16.00 2.66
C PRO A 8 13.21 16.71 2.67
N GLY A 9 12.38 16.43 3.68
CA GLY A 9 11.03 17.02 3.80
C GLY A 9 10.64 17.41 5.22
N SER A 10 11.53 17.29 6.20
CA SER A 10 11.20 17.38 7.64
C SER A 10 10.78 18.76 8.17
N CYS A 11 10.75 19.82 7.35
CA CYS A 11 10.32 21.14 7.83
C CYS A 11 8.83 21.47 7.53
N CYS A 12 8.13 20.67 6.72
CA CYS A 12 6.72 20.89 6.36
C CYS A 12 5.80 19.68 6.62
N VAL A 13 6.25 18.68 7.38
CA VAL A 13 5.33 17.66 7.92
C VAL A 13 4.51 18.33 9.02
N ASN A 14 3.50 19.09 8.57
CA ASN A 14 2.57 19.80 9.43
C ASN A 14 1.99 18.81 10.44
N ASP A 15 1.83 19.26 11.69
CA ASP A 15 1.18 18.57 12.82
C ASP A 15 -0.09 17.77 12.41
N MET A 16 -0.77 18.21 11.35
CA MET A 16 -1.88 17.53 10.67
C MET A 16 -1.55 16.14 10.12
N PHE A 17 -0.41 15.91 9.46
CA PHE A 17 -0.05 14.59 8.91
C PHE A 17 0.26 13.58 10.02
N THR A 18 0.82 14.03 11.14
CA THR A 18 0.98 13.20 12.34
C THR A 18 -0.36 12.84 12.97
N LYS A 19 -1.34 13.76 12.99
CA LYS A 19 -2.71 13.49 13.44
C LYS A 19 -3.45 12.52 12.53
N ILE A 20 -3.30 12.65 11.21
CA ILE A 20 -3.85 11.72 10.21
C ILE A 20 -3.19 10.35 10.36
N ALA A 21 -1.88 10.29 10.55
CA ALA A 21 -1.15 9.04 10.78
C ALA A 21 -1.57 8.33 12.07
N ARG A 22 -1.99 9.06 13.12
CA ARG A 22 -2.59 8.47 14.33
C ARG A 22 -3.97 7.85 14.07
N LEU A 23 -4.70 8.33 13.07
CA LEU A 23 -5.95 7.70 12.65
C LEU A 23 -5.70 6.37 11.89
N PHE A 24 -4.51 6.22 11.30
CA PHE A 24 -3.98 4.96 10.75
C PHE A 24 -3.17 4.15 11.80
N THR A 25 -3.44 4.32 13.09
CA THR A 25 -2.90 3.41 14.12
C THR A 25 -3.71 2.12 14.07
N ILE A 26 -3.34 1.24 13.15
CA ILE A 26 -4.01 -0.05 12.90
C ILE A 26 -3.91 -0.90 14.16
N LYS A 27 -5.00 -0.97 14.93
CA LYS A 27 -5.02 -1.67 16.22
C LYS A 27 -5.62 -3.06 16.12
N THR A 28 -6.34 -3.33 15.02
CA THR A 28 -7.01 -4.61 14.78
C THR A 28 -6.59 -5.20 13.45
N LYS A 29 -6.54 -6.53 13.37
CA LYS A 29 -6.26 -7.24 12.12
C LYS A 29 -7.27 -6.88 11.03
N PHE A 30 -8.53 -6.62 11.39
CA PHE A 30 -9.59 -6.24 10.47
C PHE A 30 -9.34 -4.91 9.76
N GLU A 31 -8.86 -3.88 10.48
CA GLU A 31 -8.48 -2.61 9.84
C GLU A 31 -7.35 -2.79 8.84
N ALA A 32 -6.34 -3.61 9.18
CA ALA A 32 -5.25 -3.92 8.26
C ALA A 32 -5.77 -4.53 6.96
N PHE A 33 -6.67 -5.52 7.04
CA PHE A 33 -7.29 -6.15 5.88
C PHE A 33 -8.14 -5.16 5.08
N MET A 34 -8.91 -4.27 5.74
CA MET A 34 -9.74 -3.29 5.06
C MET A 34 -8.91 -2.28 4.25
N VAL A 35 -7.76 -1.85 4.78
CA VAL A 35 -6.84 -0.95 4.07
C VAL A 35 -6.18 -1.65 2.88
N ILE A 36 -5.65 -2.86 3.08
CA ILE A 36 -5.01 -3.63 1.99
C ILE A 36 -6.02 -3.90 0.86
N TYR A 37 -7.27 -4.23 1.24
CA TYR A 37 -8.36 -4.44 0.29
C TYR A 37 -8.70 -3.17 -0.50
N GLY A 38 -8.81 -2.01 0.17
CA GLY A 38 -9.05 -0.73 -0.50
C GLY A 38 -7.93 -0.34 -1.47
N LEU A 39 -6.67 -0.53 -1.06
CA LEU A 39 -5.50 -0.28 -1.92
C LEU A 39 -5.46 -1.25 -3.11
N GLY A 40 -5.81 -2.52 -2.89
CA GLY A 40 -5.87 -3.55 -3.92
C GLY A 40 -6.92 -3.25 -4.99
N LEU A 41 -8.14 -2.91 -4.57
CA LEU A 41 -9.24 -2.57 -5.49
C LEU A 41 -8.88 -1.39 -6.39
N GLY A 42 -8.35 -0.30 -5.82
CA GLY A 42 -7.94 0.87 -6.60
C GLY A 42 -6.80 0.56 -7.58
N ALA A 43 -5.83 -0.27 -7.17
CA ALA A 43 -4.74 -0.73 -8.03
C ALA A 43 -5.25 -1.57 -9.22
N THR A 44 -6.19 -2.48 -8.97
CA THR A 44 -6.78 -3.31 -10.03
C THR A 44 -7.64 -2.51 -11.00
N GLU A 45 -8.43 -1.54 -10.55
CA GLU A 45 -9.28 -0.73 -11.43
C GLU A 45 -8.44 0.11 -12.41
N ARG A 46 -7.34 0.69 -11.94
CA ARG A 46 -6.36 1.37 -12.79
C ARG A 46 -5.65 0.37 -13.71
N GLY A 47 -5.28 -0.80 -13.19
CA GLY A 47 -4.63 -1.88 -13.93
C GLY A 47 -5.45 -2.39 -15.13
N VAL A 48 -6.76 -2.56 -14.96
CA VAL A 48 -7.67 -2.99 -16.04
C VAL A 48 -7.73 -1.95 -17.15
N HIS A 49 -7.62 -0.66 -16.81
CA HIS A 49 -7.58 0.40 -17.81
C HIS A 49 -6.33 0.26 -18.72
N TYR A 50 -5.16 -0.03 -18.15
CA TYR A 50 -3.94 -0.28 -18.92
C TYR A 50 -4.00 -1.54 -19.80
N LEU A 51 -4.79 -2.53 -19.39
CA LEU A 51 -5.00 -3.76 -20.16
C LEU A 51 -5.80 -3.51 -21.46
N ARG A 52 -6.65 -2.47 -21.46
CA ARG A 52 -7.43 -2.06 -22.64
C ARG A 52 -6.58 -1.27 -23.64
N ASP A 53 -5.69 -0.42 -23.14
CA ASP A 53 -4.85 0.44 -23.98
C ASP A 53 -3.64 -0.31 -24.59
N TYR A 54 -3.15 -1.37 -23.93
CA TYR A 54 -2.01 -2.17 -24.40
C TYR A 54 -2.37 -3.66 -24.45
N PRO A 55 -3.05 -4.12 -25.53
CA PRO A 55 -3.35 -5.53 -25.71
C PRO A 55 -2.06 -6.33 -25.94
N GLY A 56 -1.63 -7.10 -24.93
CA GLY A 56 -0.43 -7.94 -25.00
C GLY A 56 0.00 -8.49 -23.64
N PHE A 57 1.09 -9.27 -23.65
CA PHE A 57 1.65 -9.87 -22.42
C PHE A 57 2.15 -8.82 -21.41
N GLY A 58 2.58 -7.66 -21.90
CA GLY A 58 3.03 -6.55 -21.06
C GLY A 58 1.91 -5.92 -20.21
N GLY A 59 0.69 -5.83 -20.73
CA GLY A 59 -0.47 -5.32 -19.98
C GLY A 59 -0.83 -6.22 -18.81
N TRP A 60 -0.79 -7.54 -19.01
CA TRP A 60 -1.00 -8.53 -17.94
C TRP A 60 0.12 -8.50 -16.88
N LEU A 61 1.37 -8.31 -17.30
CA LEU A 61 2.50 -8.21 -16.38
C LEU A 61 2.41 -6.94 -15.52
N LEU A 62 2.06 -5.80 -16.12
CA LEU A 62 1.84 -4.53 -15.41
C LEU A 62 0.60 -4.59 -14.50
N PHE A 63 -0.47 -5.24 -14.97
CA PHE A 63 -1.68 -5.50 -14.18
C PHE A 63 -1.39 -6.36 -12.97
N ALA A 64 -0.60 -7.43 -13.10
CA ALA A 64 -0.26 -8.33 -12.00
C ALA A 64 0.78 -7.73 -11.04
N ALA A 65 1.73 -6.93 -11.55
CA ALA A 65 2.76 -6.30 -10.73
C ALA A 65 2.19 -5.35 -9.67
N CYS A 66 1.09 -4.64 -9.98
CA CYS A 66 0.47 -3.68 -9.08
C CYS A 66 -0.12 -4.32 -7.80
N PRO A 67 -1.03 -5.31 -7.87
CA PRO A 67 -1.53 -6.03 -6.69
C PRO A 67 -0.44 -6.87 -6.02
N VAL A 68 0.53 -7.42 -6.75
CA VAL A 68 1.69 -8.12 -6.14
C VAL A 68 2.47 -7.19 -5.20
N ALA A 69 2.71 -5.94 -5.61
CA ALA A 69 3.36 -4.95 -4.75
C ALA A 69 2.50 -4.61 -3.52
N VAL A 70 1.18 -4.48 -3.68
CA VAL A 70 0.24 -4.22 -2.57
C VAL A 70 0.21 -5.38 -1.57
N PHE A 71 0.22 -6.63 -2.02
CA PHE A 71 0.26 -7.79 -1.12
C PHE A 71 1.60 -7.92 -0.38
N MET A 72 2.72 -7.62 -1.04
CA MET A 72 4.03 -7.61 -0.39
C MET A 72 4.12 -6.54 0.71
N ALA A 73 3.56 -5.35 0.46
CA ALA A 73 3.41 -4.30 1.46
C ALA A 73 2.41 -4.68 2.57
N GLY A 74 1.28 -5.28 2.19
CA GLY A 74 0.24 -5.74 3.11
C GLY A 74 0.73 -6.79 4.09
N GLY A 75 1.58 -7.74 3.65
CA GLY A 75 2.21 -8.73 4.52
C GLY A 75 3.08 -8.09 5.62
N ARG A 76 3.85 -7.05 5.29
CA ARG A 76 4.64 -6.29 6.26
C ARG A 76 3.78 -5.53 7.28
N ILE A 77 2.67 -4.97 6.83
CA ILE A 77 1.71 -4.29 7.71
C ILE A 77 1.07 -5.32 8.66
N LEU A 78 0.62 -6.46 8.13
CA LEU A 78 -0.01 -7.52 8.91
C LEU A 78 0.95 -8.11 9.96
N GLU A 79 2.22 -8.35 9.58
CA GLU A 79 3.27 -8.82 10.49
C GLU A 79 3.51 -7.82 11.64
N SER A 80 3.48 -6.52 11.35
CA SER A 80 3.65 -5.46 12.36
C SER A 80 2.45 -5.37 13.31
N VAL A 81 1.24 -5.62 12.82
CA VAL A 81 0.00 -5.61 13.63
C VAL A 81 -0.09 -6.85 14.53
N GLU A 82 0.27 -8.03 14.00
CA GLU A 82 0.37 -9.28 14.77
C GLU A 82 1.31 -9.11 15.98
N ARG A 83 2.51 -8.57 15.76
CA ARG A 83 3.51 -8.30 16.80
C ARG A 83 3.08 -7.26 17.87
N ASN A 84 2.08 -6.42 17.60
CA ASN A 84 1.56 -5.46 18.60
C ASN A 84 0.32 -5.99 19.34
N ALA A 85 -0.24 -7.12 18.90
CA ALA A 85 -1.38 -7.76 19.54
C ALA A 85 -0.97 -8.74 20.66
N GLU A 86 0.29 -9.18 20.67
CA GLU A 86 0.98 -9.92 21.74
C GLU A 86 1.55 -8.98 22.82
#